data_AF-A0A2S3QQG4-F1
#
_entry.id   AF-A0A2S3QQG4-F1
#
_cell.length_a   1.000
_cell.length_b   1.000
_cell.length_c   1.000
_cell.angle_alpha   90.00
_cell.angle_beta   90.00
_cell.angle_gamma   90.00
#
_symmetry.space_group_name_H-M   'P 1'
#
loop_
_entity.id
_entity.type
_entity.pdbx_description
1 polymer ?
#
loop_
_entity_poly.entity_id
_entity_poly.type
_entity_poly.pdbx_seq_one_letter_code
_entity_poly.pdbx_strand_id
1 'polypeptide(L)'
;MKKINLLILSILSIYTYGQKVSVEFANDMYFDSCNAPAELPVVICEDGDSQVVLQRNQKGHLFGIYRNGSIKETEIFPVRTISDGKNVIFHNANSEQFVSQRAVEEFDTPAGRLKDMDDAQKSIFSLIRNIHPSHKEIRDSLQNFLEGVENDIERQNEKVTQAYTKMWVQDNSNKNHQCEMATKCTIKKCGDNHYIIFDPSRNVYMPINYSRDNRGNAQFTKNDSYIKYARTLGGAIIERNAEYEKSRLTAQRKAPEVMGNNSSAFFSMQDAGFSDYLKTVLPHCTKEVQGDIIALGRQSVRERDNLDFVHLVDVVNGNINSQYINRQFLPKNSCRDGDSYYASDSYEKVKEYRPRASGVISLQKANELFKKARAMKGMAWKYVQDGCYARSELMVNMFEEEGVVADKAWASGKLKIPNQQYPFWSYHTAPVVYVDNGRGGVSKMIIDPSIASKPIEVNEWLKTMGADASKVDHVGFPPSLDAISVGRTAFGIASRDSYHPQTASNMMSREARAIAAKTLLATYEKRTL
;
A
#
# COMPACT_ATOMS: atom_id res chain seq x y z
N MET A 1 23.58 -16.99 15.90
CA MET A 1 24.11 -16.03 14.90
C MET A 1 24.08 -16.56 13.45
N LYS A 2 23.03 -17.28 12.99
CA LYS A 2 22.94 -17.83 11.61
C LYS A 2 21.69 -17.37 10.81
N LYS A 3 20.98 -16.32 11.24
CA LYS A 3 19.67 -15.92 10.69
C LYS A 3 19.67 -14.68 9.78
N ILE A 4 20.83 -14.10 9.45
CA ILE A 4 20.90 -12.85 8.67
C ILE A 4 21.24 -13.07 7.18
N ASN A 5 21.67 -14.27 6.78
CA ASN A 5 22.26 -14.47 5.44
C ASN A 5 21.26 -14.54 4.26
N LEU A 6 19.95 -14.74 4.47
CA LEU A 6 19.02 -14.88 3.34
C LEU A 6 18.46 -13.54 2.81
N LEU A 7 18.41 -12.48 3.63
CA LEU A 7 17.96 -11.15 3.16
C LEU A 7 19.05 -10.41 2.37
N ILE A 8 20.31 -10.82 2.57
CA ILE A 8 21.50 -10.23 1.97
C ILE A 8 21.63 -10.58 0.47
N LEU A 9 21.05 -11.70 0.02
CA LEU A 9 21.32 -12.27 -1.30
C LEU A 9 20.71 -11.51 -2.48
N SER A 10 19.67 -10.69 -2.32
CA SER A 10 18.98 -10.07 -3.48
C SER A 10 19.56 -8.73 -3.94
N ILE A 11 20.26 -8.00 -3.06
CA ILE A 11 21.13 -6.90 -3.51
C ILE A 11 22.33 -7.58 -4.15
N LEU A 12 23.04 -8.45 -3.44
CA LEU A 12 24.25 -9.14 -3.92
C LEU A 12 24.09 -9.96 -5.20
N SER A 13 22.92 -10.51 -5.50
CA SER A 13 22.68 -11.25 -6.76
C SER A 13 22.76 -10.38 -8.01
N ILE A 14 22.69 -9.06 -7.85
CA ILE A 14 22.88 -8.10 -8.94
C ILE A 14 24.40 -7.85 -9.17
N TYR A 15 25.27 -8.11 -8.18
CA TYR A 15 26.68 -7.70 -8.19
C TYR A 15 27.66 -8.79 -8.66
N THR A 16 27.16 -9.86 -9.27
CA THR A 16 28.06 -10.85 -9.89
C THR A 16 28.52 -10.29 -11.24
N TYR A 17 29.72 -9.70 -11.25
CA TYR A 17 30.53 -9.26 -12.41
C TYR A 17 30.25 -7.87 -13.01
N GLY A 18 31.01 -6.85 -12.56
CA GLY A 18 31.45 -5.70 -13.37
C GLY A 18 30.39 -4.71 -13.85
N GLN A 19 29.14 -4.77 -13.37
CA GLN A 19 28.09 -3.84 -13.77
C GLN A 19 28.36 -2.44 -13.21
N LYS A 20 28.25 -1.39 -14.05
CA LYS A 20 28.29 0.00 -13.58
C LYS A 20 27.00 0.28 -12.82
N VAL A 21 27.15 0.80 -11.61
CA VAL A 21 26.04 1.22 -10.76
C VAL A 21 25.96 2.74 -10.81
N SER A 22 24.75 3.25 -11.00
CA SER A 22 24.48 4.68 -10.92
C SER A 22 23.17 4.95 -10.22
N VAL A 23 23.00 6.20 -9.78
CA VAL A 23 21.76 6.68 -9.18
C VAL A 23 21.28 7.90 -9.93
N GLU A 24 20.06 7.86 -10.45
CA GLU A 24 19.36 9.01 -10.99
C GLU A 24 18.40 9.53 -9.91
N PHE A 25 18.79 10.60 -9.22
CA PHE A 25 18.01 11.18 -8.13
C PHE A 25 16.92 12.14 -8.64
N ALA A 26 17.24 12.90 -9.68
CA ALA A 26 16.33 13.78 -10.41
C ALA A 26 16.73 13.78 -11.88
N ASN A 27 15.90 14.32 -12.77
CA ASN A 27 16.16 14.35 -14.21
C ASN A 27 17.52 15.01 -14.55
N ASP A 28 18.03 15.86 -13.67
CA ASP A 28 19.28 16.61 -13.77
C ASP A 28 20.33 16.22 -12.73
N MET A 29 20.06 15.26 -11.84
CA MET A 29 20.97 14.84 -10.78
C MET A 29 21.28 13.34 -10.89
N TYR A 30 22.50 13.04 -11.32
CA TYR A 30 22.95 11.69 -11.63
C TYR A 30 24.30 11.39 -10.99
N PHE A 31 24.35 10.31 -10.20
CA PHE A 31 25.53 9.84 -9.50
C PHE A 31 26.07 8.61 -10.23
N ASP A 32 27.24 8.74 -10.85
CA ASP A 32 27.84 7.65 -11.64
C ASP A 32 29.08 7.03 -10.99
N SER A 33 29.52 7.63 -9.88
CA SER A 33 30.64 7.21 -9.04
C SER A 33 30.12 6.55 -7.77
N CYS A 34 29.61 5.32 -7.94
CA CYS A 34 29.03 4.52 -6.86
C CYS A 34 29.96 3.40 -6.40
N ASN A 35 30.17 3.30 -5.09
CA ASN A 35 30.80 2.17 -4.41
C ASN A 35 29.73 1.25 -3.82
N ALA A 36 29.77 -0.03 -4.18
CA ALA A 36 28.89 -1.06 -3.65
C ALA A 36 29.72 -2.22 -3.10
N PRO A 37 30.13 -2.18 -1.82
CA PRO A 37 30.99 -3.18 -1.24
C PRO A 37 30.31 -4.56 -1.26
N ALA A 38 31.01 -5.58 -1.76
CA ALA A 38 30.44 -6.92 -1.93
C ALA A 38 29.97 -7.59 -0.62
N GLU A 39 30.44 -7.11 0.54
CA GLU A 39 30.06 -7.64 1.85
C GLU A 39 28.94 -6.86 2.55
N LEU A 40 28.54 -5.71 2.00
CA LEU A 40 27.57 -4.82 2.62
C LEU A 40 26.36 -4.59 1.70
N PRO A 41 25.12 -4.64 2.22
CA PRO A 41 23.92 -4.40 1.43
C PRO A 41 23.65 -2.89 1.25
N VAL A 42 24.68 -2.14 0.84
CA VAL A 42 24.65 -0.68 0.69
C VAL A 42 25.32 -0.26 -0.61
N VAL A 43 24.78 0.78 -1.25
CA VAL A 43 25.44 1.51 -2.34
C VAL A 43 25.66 2.93 -1.87
N ILE A 44 26.88 3.42 -1.98
CA ILE A 44 27.23 4.80 -1.64
C ILE A 44 27.72 5.47 -2.91
N CYS A 45 27.11 6.60 -3.27
CA CYS A 45 27.50 7.36 -4.44
C CYS A 45 27.81 8.79 -4.02
N GLU A 46 28.82 9.38 -4.65
CA GLU A 46 29.32 10.70 -4.33
C GLU A 46 29.40 11.54 -5.61
N ASP A 47 29.03 12.81 -5.50
CA ASP A 47 29.21 13.82 -6.54
C ASP A 47 29.48 15.18 -5.87
N GLY A 48 30.74 15.62 -5.87
CA GLY A 48 31.19 16.79 -5.12
C GLY A 48 30.91 16.63 -3.61
N ASP A 49 30.19 17.59 -3.03
CA ASP A 49 29.79 17.55 -1.61
C ASP A 49 28.47 16.78 -1.38
N SER A 50 27.82 16.31 -2.45
CA SER A 50 26.58 15.56 -2.37
C SER A 50 26.84 14.08 -2.27
N GLN A 51 26.02 13.38 -1.46
CA GLN A 51 26.16 11.95 -1.25
C GLN A 51 24.80 11.27 -1.26
N VAL A 52 24.74 10.08 -1.86
CA VAL A 52 23.57 9.20 -1.85
C VAL A 52 23.95 7.86 -1.24
N VAL A 53 23.12 7.39 -0.31
CA VAL A 53 23.22 6.04 0.26
C VAL A 53 21.96 5.26 -0.05
N LEU A 54 22.07 4.15 -0.77
CA LEU A 54 20.98 3.21 -1.03
C LEU A 54 21.11 1.98 -0.14
N GLN A 55 20.01 1.58 0.49
CA GLN A 55 19.99 0.41 1.38
C GLN A 55 18.58 -0.20 1.47
N ARG A 56 18.49 -1.42 2.01
CA ARG A 56 17.21 -2.04 2.38
C ARG A 56 16.91 -1.85 3.86
N ASN A 57 15.69 -1.47 4.18
CA ASN A 57 15.22 -1.44 5.57
C ASN A 57 14.98 -2.86 6.11
N GLN A 58 14.60 -2.97 7.38
CA GLN A 58 14.33 -4.26 8.05
C GLN A 58 13.17 -5.06 7.40
N LYS A 59 12.30 -4.39 6.63
CA LYS A 59 11.19 -4.99 5.88
C LYS A 59 11.62 -5.42 4.47
N GLY A 60 12.88 -5.19 4.08
CA GLY A 60 13.42 -5.50 2.77
C GLY A 60 13.10 -4.46 1.70
N HIS A 61 12.50 -3.32 2.02
CA HIS A 61 12.24 -2.25 1.06
C HIS A 61 13.52 -1.47 0.76
N LEU A 62 13.82 -1.26 -0.52
CA LEU A 62 14.95 -0.45 -0.96
C LEU A 62 14.59 1.03 -0.89
N PHE A 63 15.43 1.82 -0.24
CA PHE A 63 15.29 3.26 -0.13
C PHE A 63 16.67 3.93 -0.20
N GLY A 64 16.66 5.22 -0.48
CA GLY A 64 17.82 6.06 -0.66
C GLY A 64 17.79 7.19 0.35
N ILE A 65 18.98 7.65 0.73
CA ILE A 65 19.20 8.81 1.56
C ILE A 65 20.11 9.72 0.78
N TYR A 66 19.59 10.85 0.35
CA TYR A 66 20.34 11.91 -0.31
C TYR A 66 20.73 12.95 0.73
N ARG A 67 21.98 13.39 0.70
CA ARG A 67 22.46 14.53 1.49
C ARG A 67 23.03 15.57 0.56
N ASN A 68 22.49 16.78 0.64
CA ASN A 68 23.03 17.93 -0.05
C ASN A 68 24.17 18.54 0.79
N GLY A 69 25.39 18.50 0.27
CA GLY A 69 26.57 19.00 0.98
C GLY A 69 26.54 20.50 1.30
N SER A 70 25.89 21.30 0.45
CA SER A 70 25.87 22.77 0.59
C SER A 70 24.96 23.24 1.72
N ILE A 71 23.81 22.59 1.90
CA ILE A 71 22.79 22.99 2.90
C ILE A 71 22.67 22.00 4.07
N LYS A 72 23.41 20.89 4.02
CA LYS A 72 23.39 19.80 5.01
C LYS A 72 21.99 19.22 5.28
N GLU A 73 21.06 19.34 4.34
CA GLU A 73 19.74 18.74 4.43
C GLU A 73 19.78 17.30 3.93
N THR A 74 19.00 16.44 4.58
CA THR A 74 18.87 15.03 4.23
C THR A 74 17.48 14.77 3.67
N GLU A 75 17.41 14.13 2.51
CA GLU A 75 16.16 13.67 1.91
C GLU A 75 16.15 12.14 1.85
N ILE A 76 15.06 11.54 2.34
CA ILE A 76 14.84 10.10 2.25
C ILE A 76 13.89 9.86 1.09
N PHE A 77 14.24 8.92 0.21
CA PHE A 77 13.47 8.66 -0.99
C PHE A 77 13.32 7.16 -1.28
N PRO A 78 12.16 6.72 -1.78
CA PRO A 78 11.99 5.35 -2.26
C PRO A 78 12.83 5.12 -3.53
N VAL A 79 13.39 3.92 -3.69
CA VAL A 79 14.30 3.62 -4.82
C VAL A 79 13.68 2.59 -5.75
N ARG A 80 13.84 2.82 -7.07
CA ARG A 80 13.57 1.85 -8.13
C ARG A 80 14.87 1.38 -8.74
N THR A 81 14.87 0.14 -9.21
CA THR A 81 16.01 -0.39 -9.96
C THR A 81 15.54 -0.69 -11.37
N ILE A 82 16.16 -0.07 -12.35
CA ILE A 82 16.04 -0.45 -13.76
C ILE A 82 17.37 -1.06 -14.15
N SER A 83 17.34 -2.28 -14.68
CA SER A 83 18.52 -2.94 -15.23
C SER A 83 18.28 -3.23 -16.69
N ASP A 84 19.25 -2.85 -17.53
CA ASP A 84 19.31 -3.20 -18.96
C ASP A 84 20.15 -4.47 -19.20
N GLY A 85 20.55 -5.18 -18.12
CA GLY A 85 21.43 -6.35 -18.15
C GLY A 85 22.94 -6.03 -18.11
N LYS A 86 23.35 -4.78 -18.36
CA LYS A 86 24.76 -4.33 -18.29
C LYS A 86 25.00 -3.31 -17.17
N ASN A 87 24.01 -2.46 -16.94
CA ASN A 87 24.01 -1.41 -15.94
C ASN A 87 22.86 -1.61 -14.97
N VAL A 88 23.05 -1.09 -13.77
CA VAL A 88 22.02 -1.04 -12.73
C VAL A 88 21.85 0.41 -12.37
N ILE A 89 20.75 0.99 -12.84
CA ILE A 89 20.41 2.38 -12.55
C ILE A 89 19.36 2.35 -11.45
N PHE A 90 19.71 2.97 -10.33
CA PHE A 90 18.78 3.21 -9.25
C PHE A 90 18.11 4.56 -9.47
N HIS A 91 16.80 4.59 -9.60
CA HIS A 91 16.06 5.84 -9.75
C HIS A 91 15.40 6.22 -8.44
N ASN A 92 15.41 7.52 -8.13
CA ASN A 92 14.49 8.07 -7.15
C ASN A 92 13.06 7.85 -7.64
N ALA A 93 12.28 7.06 -6.90
CA ALA A 93 10.90 6.76 -7.28
C ALA A 93 9.95 7.97 -7.09
N ASN A 94 10.43 9.07 -6.51
CA ASN A 94 9.76 10.37 -6.49
C ASN A 94 10.07 11.21 -7.75
N SER A 95 10.95 10.78 -8.67
CA SER A 95 11.22 11.55 -9.89
C SER A 95 9.98 11.64 -10.79
N GLU A 96 9.87 12.71 -11.58
CA GLU A 96 8.71 13.00 -12.45
C GLU A 96 8.31 11.80 -13.33
N GLN A 97 9.29 10.99 -13.73
CA GLN A 97 9.12 9.77 -14.51
C GLN A 97 8.15 8.77 -13.86
N PHE A 98 8.16 8.64 -12.52
CA PHE A 98 7.40 7.63 -11.78
C PHE A 98 6.21 8.20 -11.00
N VAL A 99 6.05 9.53 -10.93
CA VAL A 99 5.01 10.19 -10.13
C VAL A 99 3.61 9.68 -10.47
N SER A 100 3.28 9.61 -11.76
CA SER A 100 1.96 9.15 -12.24
C SER A 100 1.64 7.70 -11.83
N GLN A 101 2.63 6.99 -11.29
CA GLN A 101 2.60 5.57 -11.06
C GLN A 101 2.74 5.21 -9.57
N ARG A 102 2.89 6.17 -8.65
CA ARG A 102 3.04 5.87 -7.21
C ARG A 102 1.78 6.25 -6.44
N ALA A 103 1.47 5.51 -5.38
CA ALA A 103 0.48 5.98 -4.41
C ALA A 103 1.03 7.24 -3.74
N VAL A 104 0.28 8.33 -3.81
CA VAL A 104 0.68 9.63 -3.25
C VAL A 104 -0.36 10.01 -2.21
N GLU A 105 0.10 10.38 -1.01
CA GLU A 105 -0.76 10.96 0.01
C GLU A 105 -1.11 12.41 -0.36
N GLU A 106 -2.32 12.87 -0.01
CA GLU A 106 -2.75 14.23 -0.37
C GLU A 106 -1.89 15.31 0.30
N PHE A 107 -1.40 15.01 1.50
CA PHE A 107 -0.58 15.92 2.29
C PHE A 107 0.68 15.22 2.78
N ASP A 108 1.80 15.90 2.66
CA ASP A 108 3.00 15.60 3.43
C ASP A 108 2.82 16.14 4.85
N THR A 109 3.01 15.28 5.85
CA THR A 109 2.71 15.55 7.25
C THR A 109 3.88 15.18 8.16
N PRO A 110 3.97 15.74 9.38
CA PRO A 110 5.04 15.38 10.31
C PRO A 110 5.02 13.90 10.66
N ALA A 111 3.84 13.28 10.77
CA ALA A 111 3.71 11.83 11.01
C ALA A 111 4.42 11.00 9.93
N GLY A 112 4.20 11.34 8.66
CA GLY A 112 4.86 10.68 7.53
C GLY A 112 6.37 10.88 7.57
N ARG A 113 6.82 12.13 7.61
CA ARG A 113 8.25 12.50 7.65
C ARG A 113 8.99 11.85 8.82
N LEU A 114 8.48 11.98 10.04
CA LEU A 114 9.12 11.44 11.24
C LEU A 114 9.18 9.91 11.22
N LYS A 115 8.16 9.25 10.67
CA LYS A 115 8.17 7.79 10.49
C LYS A 115 9.23 7.35 9.49
N ASP A 116 9.35 8.05 8.35
CA ASP A 116 10.36 7.74 7.34
C ASP A 116 11.78 7.97 7.89
N MET A 117 11.97 9.07 8.64
CA MET A 117 13.24 9.36 9.34
C MET A 117 13.58 8.32 10.41
N ASP A 118 12.61 7.89 11.23
CA ASP A 118 12.81 6.83 12.24
C ASP A 118 13.15 5.47 11.60
N ASP A 119 12.48 5.11 10.51
CA ASP A 119 12.80 3.89 9.74
C ASP A 119 14.22 3.99 9.13
N ALA A 120 14.63 5.16 8.62
CA ALA A 120 15.99 5.40 8.14
C ALA A 120 17.03 5.33 9.25
N GLN A 121 16.80 6.00 10.39
CA GLN A 121 17.66 5.99 11.57
C GLN A 121 17.94 4.55 12.04
N LYS A 122 16.88 3.74 12.22
CA LYS A 122 16.98 2.33 12.61
C LYS A 122 17.77 1.48 11.61
N SER A 123 17.59 1.76 10.32
CA SER A 123 18.31 1.06 9.25
C SER A 123 19.80 1.38 9.27
N ILE A 124 20.16 2.68 9.29
CA ILE A 124 21.55 3.15 9.34
C ILE A 124 22.24 2.59 10.59
N PHE A 125 21.59 2.72 11.76
CA PHE A 125 22.13 2.21 13.02
C PHE A 125 22.42 0.70 12.97
N SER A 126 21.51 -0.07 12.37
CA SER A 126 21.70 -1.50 12.18
C SER A 126 22.88 -1.81 11.25
N LEU A 127 23.11 -1.02 10.20
CA LEU A 127 24.27 -1.17 9.33
C LEU A 127 25.57 -0.88 10.09
N ILE A 128 25.66 0.27 10.76
CA ILE A 128 26.84 0.68 11.55
C ILE A 128 27.25 -0.42 12.53
N ARG A 129 26.28 -1.04 13.22
CA ARG A 129 26.56 -2.11 14.19
C ARG A 129 27.14 -3.38 13.56
N ASN A 130 26.79 -3.67 12.31
CA ASN A 130 27.16 -4.91 11.63
C ASN A 130 28.39 -4.75 10.70
N ILE A 131 28.83 -3.53 10.43
CA ILE A 131 29.99 -3.26 9.58
C ILE A 131 31.27 -3.72 10.27
N HIS A 132 32.09 -4.48 9.55
CA HIS A 132 33.40 -4.91 10.03
C HIS A 132 34.33 -3.71 10.26
N PRO A 133 35.15 -3.69 11.33
CA PRO A 133 36.03 -2.56 11.65
C PRO A 133 36.99 -2.12 10.53
N SER A 134 37.29 -3.00 9.56
CA SER A 134 38.13 -2.67 8.40
C SER A 134 37.48 -1.66 7.44
N HIS A 135 36.16 -1.46 7.50
CA HIS A 135 35.44 -0.52 6.65
C HIS A 135 35.16 0.80 7.39
N LYS A 136 36.21 1.39 7.97
CA LYS A 136 36.11 2.61 8.79
C LYS A 136 35.45 3.76 8.04
N GLU A 137 35.86 4.03 6.79
CA GLU A 137 35.33 5.15 5.99
C GLU A 137 33.81 5.04 5.76
N ILE A 138 33.32 3.84 5.46
CA ILE A 138 31.88 3.56 5.29
C ILE A 138 31.14 3.79 6.60
N ARG A 139 31.72 3.31 7.71
CA ARG A 139 31.14 3.50 9.04
C ARG A 139 31.06 4.98 9.41
N ASP A 140 32.12 5.75 9.16
CA ASP A 140 32.19 7.17 9.46
C ASP A 140 31.18 7.97 8.59
N SER A 141 31.06 7.64 7.29
CA SER A 141 30.03 8.21 6.41
C SER A 141 28.61 7.92 6.94
N LEU A 142 28.30 6.68 7.30
CA LEU A 142 26.99 6.32 7.85
C LEU A 142 26.70 7.00 9.20
N GLN A 143 27.72 7.20 10.04
CA GLN A 143 27.58 7.96 11.28
C GLN A 143 27.22 9.42 11.00
N ASN A 144 27.88 10.05 10.01
CA ASN A 144 27.56 11.41 9.59
C ASN A 144 26.14 11.53 9.03
N PHE A 145 25.64 10.51 8.34
CA PHE A 145 24.24 10.46 7.90
C PHE A 145 23.27 10.32 9.08
N LEU A 146 23.60 9.44 10.03
CA LEU A 146 22.78 9.23 11.22
C LEU A 146 22.59 10.53 12.00
N GLU A 147 23.67 11.28 12.22
CA GLU A 147 23.62 12.61 12.85
C GLU A 147 22.74 13.60 12.07
N GLY A 148 22.84 13.58 10.73
CA GLY A 148 21.97 14.40 9.86
C GLY A 148 20.49 14.07 10.05
N VAL A 149 20.13 12.78 10.05
CA VAL A 149 18.75 12.32 10.27
C VAL A 149 18.26 12.70 11.67
N GLU A 150 19.09 12.56 12.71
CA GLU A 150 18.75 12.94 14.09
C GLU A 150 18.47 14.43 14.23
N ASN A 151 19.31 15.29 13.62
CA ASN A 151 19.10 16.73 13.59
C ASN A 151 17.80 17.11 12.84
N ASP A 152 17.48 16.41 11.74
CA ASP A 152 16.25 16.66 10.99
C ASP A 152 15.00 16.20 11.76
N ILE A 153 15.07 15.10 12.52
CA ILE A 153 14.02 14.68 13.46
C ILE A 153 13.78 15.76 14.52
N GLU A 154 14.83 16.28 15.15
CA GLU A 154 14.73 17.34 16.16
C GLU A 154 14.05 18.59 15.56
N ARG A 155 14.50 19.03 14.39
CA ARG A 155 13.92 20.18 13.67
C ARG A 155 12.44 19.99 13.35
N GLN A 156 12.02 18.78 12.95
CA GLN A 156 10.60 18.50 12.71
C GLN A 156 9.79 18.53 14.02
N ASN A 157 10.34 17.99 15.12
CA ASN A 157 9.69 18.05 16.44
C ASN A 157 9.56 19.49 16.95
N GLU A 158 10.54 20.35 16.72
CA GLU A 158 10.46 21.77 17.03
C GLU A 158 9.32 22.45 16.25
N LYS A 159 9.20 22.19 14.95
CA LYS A 159 8.09 22.73 14.13
C LYS A 159 6.73 22.27 14.68
N VAL A 160 6.58 20.98 14.99
CA VAL A 160 5.36 20.43 15.60
C VAL A 160 5.05 21.11 16.93
N THR A 161 6.08 21.34 17.77
CA THR A 161 5.94 22.04 19.05
C THR A 161 5.48 23.48 18.87
N GLN A 162 6.06 24.21 17.92
CA GLN A 162 5.66 25.58 17.59
C GLN A 162 4.18 25.64 17.14
N ALA A 163 3.73 24.65 16.36
CA ALA A 163 2.36 24.61 15.86
C ALA A 163 1.30 24.49 16.96
N TYR A 164 1.63 24.04 18.18
CA TYR A 164 0.69 24.08 19.31
C TYR A 164 0.37 25.50 19.77
N THR A 165 1.28 26.44 19.56
CA THR A 165 1.13 27.82 20.02
C THR A 165 0.63 28.74 18.91
N LYS A 166 1.14 28.55 17.69
CA LYS A 166 0.87 29.46 16.58
C LYS A 166 1.00 28.72 15.26
N MET A 167 -0.06 28.76 14.46
CA MET A 167 -0.10 28.13 13.15
C MET A 167 -0.87 29.02 12.19
N TRP A 168 -0.47 29.00 10.92
CA TRP A 168 -1.19 29.66 9.84
C TRP A 168 -1.38 28.68 8.69
N VAL A 169 -2.45 28.85 7.95
CA VAL A 169 -2.68 28.15 6.69
C VAL A 169 -2.60 29.14 5.54
N GLN A 170 -1.94 28.76 4.46
CA GLN A 170 -2.12 29.42 3.17
C GLN A 170 -3.05 28.56 2.31
N ASP A 171 -4.09 29.17 1.77
CA ASP A 171 -4.98 28.52 0.81
C ASP A 171 -4.45 28.61 -0.64
N ASN A 172 -5.14 27.94 -1.56
CA ASN A 172 -4.84 27.97 -2.98
C ASN A 172 -4.99 29.36 -3.65
N SER A 173 -5.60 30.33 -2.97
CA SER A 173 -5.66 31.74 -3.39
C SER A 173 -4.51 32.57 -2.80
N ASN A 174 -3.51 31.91 -2.19
CA ASN A 174 -2.37 32.50 -1.49
C ASN A 174 -2.74 33.35 -0.27
N LYS A 175 -4.00 33.31 0.19
CA LYS A 175 -4.43 34.03 1.39
C LYS A 175 -3.97 33.27 2.63
N ASN A 176 -3.42 34.01 3.59
CA ASN A 176 -2.98 33.46 4.87
C ASN A 176 -4.07 33.63 5.91
N HIS A 177 -4.42 32.56 6.60
CA HIS A 177 -5.38 32.54 7.70
C HIS A 177 -4.67 32.08 8.97
N GLN A 178 -4.79 32.85 10.04
CA GLN A 178 -4.27 32.44 11.34
C GLN A 178 -5.21 31.41 11.97
N CYS A 179 -4.65 30.36 12.56
CA CYS A 179 -5.42 29.34 13.24
C CYS A 179 -5.69 29.72 14.71
N GLU A 180 -6.93 29.55 15.13
CA GLU A 180 -7.37 29.67 16.51
C GLU A 180 -6.96 28.41 17.30
N MET A 181 -6.13 28.62 18.33
CA MET A 181 -5.56 27.54 19.13
C MET A 181 -6.34 27.37 20.44
N ALA A 182 -7.37 26.52 20.43
CA ALA A 182 -8.01 26.09 21.67
C ALA A 182 -7.11 25.08 22.41
N THR A 183 -6.93 25.25 23.72
CA THR A 183 -5.99 24.44 24.52
C THR A 183 -6.43 22.98 24.70
N LYS A 184 -7.74 22.69 24.62
CA LYS A 184 -8.30 21.33 24.84
C LYS A 184 -8.84 20.64 23.58
N CYS A 185 -9.15 21.40 22.52
CA CYS A 185 -9.64 20.85 21.26
C CYS A 185 -8.48 20.74 20.26
N THR A 186 -8.27 19.54 19.70
CA THR A 186 -7.22 19.31 18.68
C THR A 186 -7.65 19.78 17.29
N ILE A 187 -8.92 20.13 17.09
CA ILE A 187 -9.43 20.73 15.86
C ILE A 187 -9.26 22.25 15.91
N LYS A 188 -8.44 22.80 15.01
CA LYS A 188 -8.08 24.21 14.92
C LYS A 188 -8.88 24.87 13.80
N LYS A 189 -9.53 25.99 14.09
CA LYS A 189 -10.23 26.83 13.10
C LYS A 189 -9.25 27.77 12.45
N CYS A 190 -9.16 27.76 11.13
CA CYS A 190 -8.17 28.54 10.38
C CYS A 190 -8.88 29.41 9.32
N GLY A 191 -9.63 30.41 9.78
CA GLY A 191 -10.59 31.17 8.96
C GLY A 191 -11.98 30.53 8.94
N ASP A 192 -12.83 30.97 8.01
CA ASP A 192 -14.26 30.59 8.00
C ASP A 192 -14.53 29.20 7.42
N ASN A 193 -13.62 28.70 6.58
CA ASN A 193 -13.83 27.56 5.67
C ASN A 193 -12.75 26.47 5.80
N HIS A 194 -11.89 26.57 6.82
CA HIS A 194 -10.80 25.62 7.01
C HIS A 194 -10.70 25.17 8.46
N TYR A 195 -10.63 23.85 8.64
CA TYR A 195 -10.19 23.23 9.88
C TYR A 195 -8.89 22.48 9.67
N ILE A 196 -8.10 22.36 10.73
CA ILE A 196 -7.01 21.38 10.82
C ILE A 196 -7.23 20.56 12.07
N ILE A 197 -7.36 19.25 11.91
CA ILE A 197 -7.18 18.34 13.04
C ILE A 197 -5.68 18.18 13.25
N PHE A 198 -5.18 18.71 14.37
CA PHE A 198 -3.79 18.69 14.75
C PHE A 198 -3.67 18.00 16.12
N ASP A 199 -3.42 16.69 16.10
CA ASP A 199 -3.18 15.87 17.29
C ASP A 199 -1.88 15.06 17.15
N PRO A 200 -0.72 15.69 17.43
CA PRO A 200 0.58 15.02 17.40
C PRO A 200 0.68 13.83 18.35
N SER A 201 -0.04 13.83 19.47
CA SER A 201 0.00 12.73 20.45
C SER A 201 -0.54 11.41 19.87
N ARG A 202 -1.40 11.51 18.86
CA ARG A 202 -1.98 10.37 18.13
C ARG A 202 -1.53 10.30 16.67
N ASN A 203 -0.56 11.12 16.26
CA ASN A 203 -0.09 11.25 14.89
C ASN A 203 -1.20 11.57 13.86
N VAL A 204 -2.16 12.42 14.23
CA VAL A 204 -3.27 12.83 13.34
C VAL A 204 -3.05 14.27 12.88
N TYR A 205 -2.86 14.44 11.56
CA TYR A 205 -2.66 15.71 10.88
C TYR A 205 -3.58 15.76 9.66
N MET A 206 -4.72 16.44 9.77
CA MET A 206 -5.74 16.39 8.72
C MET A 206 -6.33 17.77 8.43
N PRO A 207 -5.96 18.39 7.29
CA PRO A 207 -6.68 19.52 6.73
C PRO A 207 -8.11 19.12 6.35
N ILE A 208 -9.07 19.99 6.63
CA ILE A 208 -10.46 19.87 6.21
C ILE A 208 -10.86 21.21 5.62
N ASN A 209 -11.23 21.19 4.35
CA ASN A 209 -11.73 22.35 3.64
C ASN A 209 -13.23 22.20 3.46
N TYR A 210 -14.00 23.25 3.65
CA TYR A 210 -15.45 23.17 3.50
C TYR A 210 -16.02 24.53 3.14
N SER A 211 -17.24 24.54 2.63
CA SER A 211 -18.05 25.74 2.47
C SER A 211 -19.29 25.65 3.37
N ARG A 212 -20.01 26.77 3.51
CA ARG A 212 -21.32 26.78 4.20
C ARG A 212 -22.46 26.84 3.20
N ASP A 213 -23.53 26.11 3.46
CA ASP A 213 -24.78 26.25 2.71
C ASP A 213 -25.51 27.57 3.06
N ASN A 214 -26.64 27.83 2.40
CA ASN A 214 -27.46 29.02 2.65
C ASN A 214 -28.09 29.06 4.06
N ARG A 215 -28.01 27.97 4.83
CA ARG A 215 -28.46 27.86 6.22
C ARG A 215 -27.28 27.91 7.20
N GLY A 216 -26.05 28.09 6.71
CA GLY A 216 -24.83 28.16 7.52
C GLY A 216 -24.21 26.81 7.88
N ASN A 217 -24.74 25.69 7.38
CA ASN A 217 -24.20 24.36 7.68
C ASN A 217 -22.94 24.08 6.85
N ALA A 218 -21.89 23.53 7.48
CA ALA A 218 -20.72 23.04 6.76
C ALA A 218 -21.07 21.92 5.78
N GLN A 219 -20.50 22.01 4.57
CA GLN A 219 -20.60 21.03 3.50
C GLN A 219 -19.33 21.04 2.65
N PHE A 220 -18.94 19.87 2.15
CA PHE A 220 -17.95 19.75 1.09
C PHE A 220 -18.55 20.16 -0.25
N THR A 221 -17.80 20.94 -1.02
CA THR A 221 -18.15 21.36 -2.37
C THR A 221 -16.96 21.28 -3.32
N LYS A 222 -17.23 21.12 -4.62
CA LYS A 222 -16.17 21.10 -5.65
C LYS A 222 -15.34 22.38 -5.73
N ASN A 223 -15.87 23.50 -5.22
CA ASN A 223 -15.25 24.82 -5.28
C ASN A 223 -14.57 25.21 -3.97
N ASP A 224 -14.50 24.30 -2.98
CA ASP A 224 -13.83 24.60 -1.72
C ASP A 224 -12.37 25.01 -2.00
N SER A 225 -11.98 26.18 -1.48
CA SER A 225 -10.56 26.54 -1.40
C SER A 225 -9.85 25.47 -0.60
N TYR A 226 -8.63 25.09 -0.99
CA TYR A 226 -7.87 24.08 -0.27
C TYR A 226 -6.64 24.67 0.40
N ILE A 227 -6.28 24.10 1.55
CA ILE A 227 -5.01 24.40 2.22
C ILE A 227 -3.85 23.91 1.33
N LYS A 228 -2.99 24.83 0.90
CA LYS A 228 -1.74 24.53 0.21
C LYS A 228 -0.66 24.13 1.21
N TYR A 229 -0.53 24.86 2.30
CA TYR A 229 0.30 24.48 3.44
C TYR A 229 -0.21 25.05 4.76
N ALA A 230 0.00 24.31 5.83
CA ALA A 230 -0.04 24.79 7.21
C ALA A 230 1.39 24.97 7.72
N ARG A 231 1.71 26.13 8.28
CA ARG A 231 3.08 26.50 8.66
C ARG A 231 3.17 27.18 10.02
N THR A 232 4.35 27.11 10.62
CA THR A 232 4.81 27.97 11.72
C THR A 232 5.84 28.97 11.20
N LEU A 233 6.45 29.75 12.11
CA LEU A 233 7.63 30.55 11.78
C LEU A 233 8.82 29.67 11.34
N GLY A 234 8.91 28.44 11.85
CA GLY A 234 9.93 27.46 11.46
C GLY A 234 9.68 26.78 10.11
N GLY A 235 8.60 27.09 9.39
CA GLY A 235 8.29 26.56 8.06
C GLY A 235 7.04 25.68 7.99
N ALA A 236 6.88 24.97 6.86
CA ALA A 236 5.71 24.14 6.60
C ALA A 236 5.70 22.86 7.45
N ILE A 237 4.53 22.55 7.99
CA ILE A 237 4.25 21.39 8.85
C ILE A 237 3.34 20.42 8.12
N ILE A 238 2.30 20.95 7.48
CA ILE A 238 1.47 20.19 6.55
C ILE A 238 1.60 20.85 5.21
N GLU A 239 1.85 20.08 4.16
CA GLU A 239 2.00 20.62 2.81
C GLU A 239 1.22 19.74 1.84
N ARG A 240 0.39 20.35 0.99
CA ARG A 240 -0.32 19.60 -0.05
C ARG A 240 0.71 19.09 -1.04
N ASN A 241 0.71 17.78 -1.27
CA ASN A 241 1.67 17.17 -2.16
C ASN A 241 1.34 17.55 -3.62
N ALA A 242 2.22 18.30 -4.27
CA ALA A 242 2.03 18.75 -5.65
C ALA A 242 1.92 17.57 -6.65
N GLU A 243 2.47 16.42 -6.29
CA GLU A 243 2.41 15.21 -7.10
C GLU A 243 1.07 14.47 -6.99
N TYR A 244 0.27 14.78 -5.96
CA TYR A 244 -1.03 14.16 -5.74
C TYR A 244 -1.96 14.35 -6.94
N GLU A 245 -1.94 15.53 -7.57
CA GLU A 245 -2.74 15.84 -8.75
C GLU A 245 -2.27 15.08 -10.01
N LYS A 246 -0.99 14.69 -10.05
CA LYS A 246 -0.38 13.95 -11.18
C LYS A 246 -0.50 12.43 -11.02
N SER A 247 -0.69 11.94 -9.80
CA SER A 247 -0.71 10.51 -9.50
C SER A 247 -2.02 9.84 -9.94
N ARG A 248 -1.89 8.64 -10.51
CA ARG A 248 -3.03 7.76 -10.84
C ARG A 248 -3.48 6.90 -9.65
N LEU A 249 -2.80 6.94 -8.52
CA LEU A 249 -3.06 6.11 -7.35
C LEU A 249 -3.38 6.97 -6.13
N THR A 250 -4.47 7.72 -6.19
CA THR A 250 -4.86 8.67 -5.14
C THR A 250 -6.27 8.43 -4.63
N ALA A 251 -6.53 8.88 -3.39
CA ALA A 251 -7.88 8.86 -2.85
C ALA A 251 -8.84 9.76 -3.63
N GLN A 252 -8.33 10.80 -4.31
CA GLN A 252 -9.12 11.69 -5.16
C GLN A 252 -9.89 10.92 -6.23
N ARG A 253 -9.26 9.92 -6.87
CA ARG A 253 -9.92 9.09 -7.90
C ARG A 253 -11.04 8.20 -7.37
N LYS A 254 -11.15 8.08 -6.05
CA LYS A 254 -12.14 7.27 -5.34
C LYS A 254 -13.22 8.12 -4.70
N ALA A 255 -12.97 9.41 -4.52
CA ALA A 255 -13.91 10.35 -3.91
C ALA A 255 -14.95 10.85 -4.95
N PRO A 256 -16.10 11.38 -4.48
CA PRO A 256 -16.99 12.17 -5.33
C PRO A 256 -16.27 13.41 -5.87
N GLU A 257 -16.65 13.90 -7.06
CA GLU A 257 -16.07 15.13 -7.63
C GLU A 257 -16.20 16.32 -6.67
N VAL A 258 -17.35 16.41 -5.99
CA VAL A 258 -17.64 17.46 -4.98
C VAL A 258 -16.71 17.43 -3.77
N MET A 259 -15.88 16.40 -3.62
CA MET A 259 -14.90 16.28 -2.54
C MET A 259 -13.46 16.13 -3.06
N GLY A 260 -13.20 16.51 -4.31
CA GLY A 260 -11.86 16.37 -4.90
C GLY A 260 -10.75 17.05 -4.08
N ASN A 261 -11.06 18.18 -3.43
CA ASN A 261 -10.16 18.94 -2.55
C ASN A 261 -10.17 18.49 -1.08
N ASN A 262 -10.91 17.41 -0.78
CA ASN A 262 -11.13 16.88 0.56
C ASN A 262 -11.09 15.34 0.55
N SER A 263 -10.36 14.75 -0.39
CA SER A 263 -10.43 13.32 -0.64
C SER A 263 -9.94 12.49 0.55
N SER A 264 -8.85 12.89 1.19
CA SER A 264 -8.37 12.27 2.42
C SER A 264 -9.39 12.42 3.56
N ALA A 265 -9.92 13.63 3.76
CA ALA A 265 -10.92 13.90 4.80
C ALA A 265 -12.20 13.08 4.59
N PHE A 266 -12.65 12.94 3.33
CA PHE A 266 -13.80 12.12 2.95
C PHE A 266 -13.65 10.68 3.44
N PHE A 267 -12.51 10.03 3.14
CA PHE A 267 -12.27 8.65 3.56
C PHE A 267 -12.01 8.52 5.06
N SER A 268 -11.25 9.44 5.66
CA SER A 268 -11.01 9.43 7.11
C SER A 268 -12.32 9.52 7.89
N MET A 269 -13.27 10.38 7.48
CA MET A 269 -14.58 10.48 8.14
C MET A 269 -15.44 9.22 8.06
N GLN A 270 -15.11 8.27 7.17
CA GLN A 270 -15.81 6.99 7.04
C GLN A 270 -15.12 5.87 7.82
N ASP A 271 -13.89 6.08 8.24
CA ASP A 271 -13.15 5.09 9.02
C ASP A 271 -13.73 4.97 10.42
N ALA A 272 -13.88 3.73 10.89
CA ALA A 272 -14.45 3.45 12.19
C ALA A 272 -13.51 3.89 13.33
N GLY A 273 -12.20 3.67 13.17
CA GLY A 273 -11.21 4.09 14.15
C GLY A 273 -11.14 5.61 14.26
N PHE A 274 -11.22 6.31 13.14
CA PHE A 274 -11.29 7.77 13.10
C PHE A 274 -12.60 8.31 13.70
N SER A 275 -13.73 7.65 13.43
CA SER A 275 -15.01 7.98 14.08
C SER A 275 -14.93 7.84 15.60
N ASP A 276 -14.29 6.77 16.10
CA ASP A 276 -14.06 6.57 17.53
C ASP A 276 -13.10 7.62 18.10
N TYR A 277 -12.06 7.99 17.36
CA TYR A 277 -11.20 9.12 17.70
C TYR A 277 -12.00 10.43 17.85
N LEU A 278 -12.86 10.77 16.88
CA LEU A 278 -13.68 11.98 16.94
C LEU A 278 -14.61 12.02 18.17
N LYS A 279 -15.16 10.88 18.61
CA LYS A 279 -15.97 10.81 19.84
C LYS A 279 -15.19 11.26 21.09
N THR A 280 -13.88 11.06 21.11
CA THR A 280 -13.03 11.48 22.24
C THR A 280 -12.64 12.96 22.17
N VAL A 281 -12.52 13.52 20.96
CA VAL A 281 -12.02 14.88 20.76
C VAL A 281 -13.14 15.93 20.74
N LEU A 282 -14.23 15.64 20.01
CA LEU A 282 -15.32 16.59 19.79
C LEU A 282 -15.95 17.15 21.08
N PRO A 283 -16.10 16.39 22.18
CA PRO A 283 -16.62 16.93 23.45
C PRO A 283 -15.80 18.10 24.02
N HIS A 284 -14.52 18.23 23.63
CA HIS A 284 -13.63 19.29 24.06
C HIS A 284 -13.63 20.52 23.12
N CYS A 285 -14.38 20.46 22.01
CA CYS A 285 -14.48 21.50 21.00
C CYS A 285 -15.73 22.37 21.19
N THR A 286 -15.77 23.54 20.52
CA THR A 286 -16.96 24.41 20.54
C THR A 286 -18.15 23.73 19.86
N LYS A 287 -19.37 24.18 20.16
CA LYS A 287 -20.60 23.62 19.57
C LYS A 287 -20.66 23.80 18.05
N GLU A 288 -20.12 24.90 17.54
CA GLU A 288 -19.96 25.14 16.11
C GLU A 288 -19.10 24.04 15.46
N VAL A 289 -17.88 23.83 15.96
CA VAL A 289 -16.96 22.80 15.43
C VAL A 289 -17.58 21.39 15.54
N GLN A 290 -18.26 21.09 16.64
CA GLN A 290 -18.99 19.82 16.79
C GLN A 290 -20.04 19.65 15.69
N GLY A 291 -20.87 20.69 15.47
CA GLY A 291 -21.92 20.68 14.46
C GLY A 291 -21.36 20.49 13.05
N ASP A 292 -20.31 21.23 12.70
CA ASP A 292 -19.71 21.19 11.37
C ASP A 292 -19.04 19.84 11.08
N ILE A 293 -18.24 19.30 11.99
CA ILE A 293 -17.59 17.99 11.79
C ILE A 293 -18.63 16.86 11.68
N ILE A 294 -19.70 16.91 12.47
CA ILE A 294 -20.80 15.93 12.37
C ILE A 294 -21.53 16.07 11.04
N ALA A 295 -21.78 17.29 10.56
CA ALA A 295 -22.44 17.55 9.28
C ALA A 295 -21.61 17.00 8.10
N LEU A 296 -20.31 17.31 8.08
CA LEU A 296 -19.37 16.81 7.07
C LEU A 296 -19.26 15.29 7.10
N GLY A 297 -19.14 14.67 8.28
CA GLY A 297 -19.11 13.21 8.41
C GLY A 297 -20.38 12.53 7.88
N ARG A 298 -21.56 13.11 8.16
CA ARG A 298 -22.83 12.63 7.61
C ARG A 298 -22.90 12.79 6.09
N GLN A 299 -22.37 13.87 5.54
CA GLN A 299 -22.29 14.06 4.09
C GLN A 299 -21.40 13.00 3.45
N SER A 300 -20.20 12.75 3.99
CA SER A 300 -19.27 11.73 3.48
C SER A 300 -19.91 10.34 3.39
N VAL A 301 -20.69 9.93 4.40
CA VAL A 301 -21.41 8.65 4.36
C VAL A 301 -22.47 8.64 3.26
N ARG A 302 -23.31 9.67 3.16
CA ARG A 302 -24.36 9.75 2.12
C ARG A 302 -23.77 9.71 0.71
N GLU A 303 -22.68 10.43 0.49
CA GLU A 303 -22.06 10.56 -0.82
C GLU A 303 -21.38 9.26 -1.23
N ARG A 304 -20.71 8.56 -0.30
CA ARG A 304 -20.15 7.22 -0.55
C ARG A 304 -21.22 6.24 -1.04
N ASP A 305 -22.38 6.22 -0.40
CA ASP A 305 -23.44 5.27 -0.73
C ASP A 305 -24.02 5.51 -2.15
N ASN A 306 -23.80 6.69 -2.73
CA ASN A 306 -24.19 7.05 -4.10
C ASN A 306 -23.05 6.88 -5.13
N LEU A 307 -21.84 6.48 -4.71
CA LEU A 307 -20.72 6.33 -5.63
C LEU A 307 -20.82 5.06 -6.49
N ASP A 308 -20.71 5.27 -7.80
CA ASP A 308 -20.53 4.21 -8.78
C ASP A 308 -19.05 3.84 -8.87
N PHE A 309 -18.62 2.99 -7.94
CA PHE A 309 -17.29 2.41 -7.95
C PHE A 309 -17.18 1.35 -9.06
N VAL A 310 -16.11 1.45 -9.85
CA VAL A 310 -15.73 0.46 -10.84
C VAL A 310 -14.36 -0.11 -10.53
N HIS A 311 -14.18 -1.40 -10.77
CA HIS A 311 -12.88 -2.05 -10.66
C HIS A 311 -12.03 -1.72 -11.89
N LEU A 312 -10.92 -1.01 -11.70
CA LEU A 312 -9.95 -0.70 -12.74
C LEU A 312 -8.66 -1.50 -12.50
N VAL A 313 -8.24 -2.25 -13.51
CA VAL A 313 -6.91 -2.81 -13.63
C VAL A 313 -6.06 -1.90 -14.52
N ASP A 314 -4.87 -1.55 -14.07
CA ASP A 314 -3.96 -0.63 -14.74
C ASP A 314 -2.52 -1.15 -14.63
N VAL A 315 -1.65 -0.72 -15.55
CA VAL A 315 -0.21 -0.93 -15.41
C VAL A 315 0.37 0.31 -14.76
N VAL A 316 0.80 0.12 -13.54
CA VAL A 316 1.35 1.15 -12.71
C VAL A 316 2.73 0.71 -12.31
N ASN A 317 3.75 1.46 -12.74
CA ASN A 317 5.12 1.19 -12.32
C ASN A 317 5.68 -0.13 -12.87
N GLY A 318 5.30 -0.44 -14.12
CA GLY A 318 5.56 -1.72 -14.77
C GLY A 318 4.66 -2.85 -14.28
N ASN A 319 3.96 -2.64 -13.16
CA ASN A 319 3.24 -3.67 -12.43
C ASN A 319 1.75 -3.63 -12.71
N ILE A 320 1.12 -4.79 -12.80
CA ILE A 320 -0.35 -4.87 -12.81
C ILE A 320 -0.83 -4.45 -11.42
N ASN A 321 -1.63 -3.40 -11.39
CA ASN A 321 -2.27 -2.89 -10.19
C ASN A 321 -3.78 -2.86 -10.40
N SER A 322 -4.55 -3.17 -9.38
CA SER A 322 -5.99 -3.01 -9.42
C SER A 322 -6.49 -2.13 -8.28
N GLN A 323 -7.52 -1.34 -8.58
CA GLN A 323 -8.12 -0.39 -7.64
C GLN A 323 -9.59 -0.20 -7.97
N TYR A 324 -10.40 0.03 -6.94
CA TYR A 324 -11.70 0.67 -7.15
C TYR A 324 -11.50 2.16 -7.36
N ILE A 325 -12.14 2.71 -8.39
CA ILE A 325 -12.21 4.14 -8.66
C ILE A 325 -13.66 4.56 -8.85
N ASN A 326 -13.96 5.83 -8.61
CA ASN A 326 -15.22 6.41 -9.06
C ASN A 326 -15.22 6.42 -10.61
N ARG A 327 -16.29 5.92 -11.23
CA ARG A 327 -16.43 5.76 -12.69
C ARG A 327 -16.06 7.03 -13.48
N GLN A 328 -16.29 8.21 -12.92
CA GLN A 328 -15.93 9.48 -13.59
C GLN A 328 -14.43 9.62 -13.88
N PHE A 329 -13.56 8.92 -13.13
CA PHE A 329 -12.10 8.92 -13.30
C PHE A 329 -11.61 7.74 -14.15
N LEU A 330 -12.52 7.02 -14.80
CA LEU A 330 -12.17 5.95 -15.71
C LEU A 330 -11.43 6.53 -16.94
N PRO A 331 -10.25 6.01 -17.32
CA PRO A 331 -9.57 6.45 -18.53
C PRO A 331 -10.45 6.30 -19.78
N LYS A 332 -10.44 7.29 -20.68
CA LYS A 332 -11.28 7.29 -21.89
C LYS A 332 -11.09 6.05 -22.78
N ASN A 333 -9.87 5.50 -22.80
CA ASN A 333 -9.51 4.35 -23.62
C ASN A 333 -9.54 3.02 -22.85
N SER A 334 -10.24 2.97 -21.71
CA SER A 334 -10.40 1.72 -20.96
C SER A 334 -11.31 0.74 -21.70
N CYS A 335 -10.90 -0.51 -21.80
CA CYS A 335 -11.77 -1.59 -22.25
C CYS A 335 -12.44 -2.28 -21.06
N ARG A 336 -13.62 -2.86 -21.28
CA ARG A 336 -14.36 -3.61 -20.27
C ARG A 336 -14.32 -5.10 -20.61
N ASP A 337 -13.99 -5.94 -19.64
CA ASP A 337 -14.08 -7.40 -19.71
C ASP A 337 -14.71 -7.89 -18.39
N GLY A 338 -15.93 -8.43 -18.47
CA GLY A 338 -16.78 -8.67 -17.30
C GLY A 338 -17.15 -7.39 -16.54
N ASP A 339 -17.00 -7.43 -15.22
CA ASP A 339 -17.22 -6.26 -14.34
C ASP A 339 -15.93 -5.47 -14.07
N SER A 340 -14.86 -5.77 -14.79
CA SER A 340 -13.59 -5.04 -14.71
C SER A 340 -13.35 -4.16 -15.92
N TYR A 341 -12.76 -3.00 -15.65
CA TYR A 341 -12.19 -2.14 -16.65
C TYR A 341 -10.67 -2.31 -16.65
N TYR A 342 -10.08 -2.17 -17.83
CA TYR A 342 -8.65 -2.32 -18.06
C TYR A 342 -8.14 -1.08 -18.79
N ALA A 343 -7.07 -0.46 -18.31
CA ALA A 343 -6.29 0.46 -19.14
C ALA A 343 -5.72 -0.29 -20.35
N SER A 344 -5.50 0.40 -21.48
CA SER A 344 -5.06 -0.21 -22.74
C SER A 344 -3.91 -1.21 -22.57
N ASP A 345 -2.88 -0.82 -21.84
CA ASP A 345 -1.63 -1.58 -21.69
C ASP A 345 -1.79 -2.72 -20.67
N SER A 346 -2.81 -2.65 -19.82
CA SER A 346 -3.08 -3.66 -18.79
C SER A 346 -3.79 -4.88 -19.34
N TYR A 347 -4.65 -4.70 -20.35
CA TYR A 347 -5.46 -5.78 -20.89
C TYR A 347 -4.59 -6.90 -21.49
N GLU A 348 -3.54 -6.55 -22.22
CA GLU A 348 -2.61 -7.54 -22.77
C GLU A 348 -1.82 -8.26 -21.68
N LYS A 349 -1.34 -7.54 -20.66
CA LYS A 349 -0.59 -8.13 -19.55
C LYS A 349 -1.44 -9.09 -18.71
N VAL A 350 -2.73 -8.81 -18.52
CA VAL A 350 -3.58 -9.68 -17.69
C VAL A 350 -4.01 -10.98 -18.38
N LYS A 351 -3.83 -11.10 -19.71
CA LYS A 351 -4.25 -12.31 -20.45
C LYS A 351 -3.56 -13.58 -19.92
N GLU A 352 -2.32 -13.48 -19.45
CA GLU A 352 -1.58 -14.60 -18.86
C GLU A 352 -2.18 -15.12 -17.55
N TYR A 353 -2.99 -14.29 -16.87
CA TYR A 353 -3.68 -14.65 -15.63
C TYR A 353 -5.11 -15.13 -15.86
N ARG A 354 -5.57 -15.29 -17.11
CA ARG A 354 -6.92 -15.80 -17.38
C ARG A 354 -7.07 -17.23 -16.87
N PRO A 355 -8.20 -17.57 -16.21
CA PRO A 355 -8.47 -18.94 -15.79
C PRO A 355 -8.32 -19.91 -16.95
N ARG A 356 -7.64 -21.03 -16.73
CA ARG A 356 -7.50 -22.08 -17.76
C ARG A 356 -8.83 -22.80 -17.98
N ALA A 357 -9.66 -22.92 -16.94
CA ALA A 357 -11.00 -23.49 -17.02
C ALA A 357 -11.09 -24.84 -17.75
N SER A 358 -10.08 -25.68 -17.58
CA SER A 358 -9.95 -26.97 -18.27
C SER A 358 -9.74 -28.12 -17.27
N GLY A 359 -9.81 -29.35 -17.78
CA GLY A 359 -9.60 -30.55 -16.96
C GLY A 359 -10.74 -30.81 -15.96
N VAL A 360 -11.98 -30.94 -16.47
CA VAL A 360 -13.14 -31.26 -15.63
C VAL A 360 -12.94 -32.62 -14.94
N ILE A 361 -13.09 -32.66 -13.62
CA ILE A 361 -12.93 -33.86 -12.79
C ILE A 361 -14.26 -34.29 -12.15
N SER A 362 -14.31 -35.50 -11.61
CA SER A 362 -15.45 -35.95 -10.81
C SER A 362 -15.43 -35.34 -9.40
N LEU A 363 -16.61 -35.27 -8.76
CA LEU A 363 -16.71 -34.89 -7.34
C LEU A 363 -15.89 -35.83 -6.43
N GLN A 364 -15.76 -37.11 -6.81
CA GLN A 364 -14.91 -38.05 -6.09
C GLN A 364 -13.44 -37.61 -6.14
N LYS A 365 -12.91 -37.29 -7.32
CA LYS A 365 -11.53 -36.81 -7.47
C LYS A 365 -11.31 -35.51 -6.71
N ALA A 366 -12.27 -34.58 -6.72
CA ALA A 366 -12.19 -33.35 -5.92
C ALA A 366 -12.08 -33.64 -4.41
N ASN A 367 -12.85 -34.61 -3.90
CA ASN A 367 -12.76 -35.04 -2.50
C ASN A 367 -11.42 -35.73 -2.17
N GLU A 368 -10.86 -36.51 -3.10
CA GLU A 368 -9.53 -37.10 -2.96
C GLU A 368 -8.44 -36.02 -2.87
N LEU A 369 -8.48 -35.02 -3.75
CA LEU A 369 -7.57 -33.87 -3.71
C LEU A 369 -7.69 -33.10 -2.39
N PHE A 370 -8.91 -32.88 -1.89
CA PHE A 370 -9.12 -32.23 -0.60
C PHE A 370 -8.48 -33.03 0.55
N LYS A 371 -8.67 -34.36 0.58
CA LYS A 371 -8.04 -35.23 1.60
C LYS A 371 -6.51 -35.17 1.52
N LYS A 372 -5.94 -35.22 0.31
CA LYS A 372 -4.50 -35.08 0.09
C LYS A 372 -3.98 -33.72 0.55
N ALA A 373 -4.66 -32.64 0.16
CA ALA A 373 -4.31 -31.28 0.56
C ALA A 373 -4.30 -31.11 2.09
N ARG A 374 -5.36 -31.58 2.77
CA ARG A 374 -5.46 -31.53 4.24
C ARG A 374 -4.34 -32.32 4.94
N ALA A 375 -3.86 -33.40 4.32
CA ALA A 375 -2.78 -34.23 4.84
C ALA A 375 -1.36 -33.69 4.55
N MET A 376 -1.23 -32.63 3.74
CA MET A 376 0.07 -32.01 3.44
C MET A 376 0.72 -31.47 4.72
N LYS A 377 2.00 -31.82 4.92
CA LYS A 377 2.85 -31.30 6.00
C LYS A 377 3.45 -29.95 5.61
N GLY A 378 3.85 -29.13 6.58
CA GLY A 378 4.51 -27.85 6.28
C GLY A 378 3.56 -26.72 5.87
N MET A 379 2.25 -26.89 6.07
CA MET A 379 1.22 -25.98 5.55
C MET A 379 0.80 -24.89 6.54
N ALA A 380 1.31 -24.93 7.77
CA ALA A 380 0.93 -23.98 8.83
C ALA A 380 -0.60 -23.83 9.02
N TRP A 381 -1.37 -24.92 8.96
CA TRP A 381 -2.85 -24.88 9.05
C TRP A 381 -3.41 -24.17 10.28
N LYS A 382 -2.64 -24.14 11.38
CA LYS A 382 -3.00 -23.44 12.63
C LYS A 382 -2.78 -21.92 12.58
N TYR A 383 -2.05 -21.43 11.57
CA TYR A 383 -1.77 -20.01 11.36
C TYR A 383 -2.61 -19.51 10.18
N VAL A 384 -3.83 -19.08 10.48
CA VAL A 384 -4.81 -18.65 9.47
C VAL A 384 -4.73 -17.15 9.18
N GLN A 385 -4.03 -16.36 10.00
CA GLN A 385 -3.97 -14.90 9.87
C GLN A 385 -3.30 -14.44 8.57
N ASP A 386 -2.42 -15.25 7.97
CA ASP A 386 -1.74 -14.97 6.70
C ASP A 386 -1.29 -16.29 6.01
N GLY A 387 -0.65 -16.19 4.84
CA GLY A 387 -0.03 -17.31 4.11
C GLY A 387 -0.98 -18.09 3.20
N CYS A 388 -2.19 -17.57 2.97
CA CYS A 388 -3.19 -18.20 2.10
C CYS A 388 -2.64 -18.43 0.67
N TYR A 389 -1.94 -17.45 0.12
CA TYR A 389 -1.29 -17.54 -1.18
C TYR A 389 -0.21 -18.63 -1.26
N ALA A 390 0.59 -18.79 -0.19
CA ALA A 390 1.59 -19.84 -0.10
C ALA A 390 0.94 -21.24 -0.01
N ARG A 391 -0.10 -21.40 0.80
CA ARG A 391 -0.86 -22.66 0.90
C ARG A 391 -1.51 -22.99 -0.45
N SER A 392 -2.14 -22.01 -1.09
CA SER A 392 -2.76 -22.13 -2.40
C SER A 392 -1.76 -22.56 -3.48
N GLU A 393 -0.57 -21.96 -3.49
CA GLU A 393 0.51 -22.33 -4.42
C GLU A 393 0.94 -23.80 -4.27
N LEU A 394 1.18 -24.27 -3.04
CA LEU A 394 1.59 -25.65 -2.80
C LEU A 394 0.48 -26.65 -3.11
N MET A 395 -0.78 -26.32 -2.82
CA MET A 395 -1.91 -27.18 -3.18
C MET A 395 -2.10 -27.29 -4.69
N VAL A 396 -2.03 -26.17 -5.43
CA VAL A 396 -2.11 -26.20 -6.91
C VAL A 396 -0.99 -27.04 -7.51
N ASN A 397 0.25 -26.91 -6.99
CA ASN A 397 1.36 -27.75 -7.46
C ASN A 397 1.07 -29.25 -7.25
N MET A 398 0.54 -29.63 -6.08
CA MET A 398 0.15 -31.01 -5.80
C MET A 398 -1.00 -31.48 -6.71
N PHE A 399 -1.98 -30.62 -7.01
CA PHE A 399 -3.07 -30.99 -7.92
C PHE A 399 -2.57 -31.25 -9.34
N GLU A 400 -1.61 -30.46 -9.81
CA GLU A 400 -0.98 -30.67 -11.12
C GLU A 400 -0.15 -31.95 -11.17
N GLU A 401 0.54 -32.32 -10.07
CA GLU A 401 1.22 -33.62 -9.93
C GLU A 401 0.23 -34.81 -9.98
N GLU A 402 -1.02 -34.57 -9.57
CA GLU A 402 -2.13 -35.52 -9.65
C GLU A 402 -2.85 -35.51 -11.02
N GLY A 403 -2.31 -34.80 -12.01
CA GLY A 403 -2.88 -34.67 -13.35
C GLY A 403 -4.10 -33.76 -13.44
N VAL A 404 -4.34 -32.92 -12.42
CA VAL A 404 -5.49 -32.02 -12.35
C VAL A 404 -5.07 -30.58 -12.56
N VAL A 405 -5.68 -29.94 -13.56
CA VAL A 405 -5.53 -28.50 -13.79
C VAL A 405 -6.34 -27.75 -12.74
N ALA A 406 -5.69 -26.84 -12.01
CA ALA A 406 -6.33 -25.98 -11.04
C ALA A 406 -5.98 -24.51 -11.29
N ASP A 407 -6.96 -23.65 -11.08
CA ASP A 407 -6.80 -22.20 -11.05
C ASP A 407 -6.83 -21.73 -9.59
N LYS A 408 -6.76 -20.41 -9.36
CA LYS A 408 -6.87 -19.83 -8.01
C LYS A 408 -8.05 -18.89 -7.92
N ALA A 409 -8.89 -19.11 -6.92
CA ALA A 409 -9.91 -18.17 -6.52
C ALA A 409 -9.32 -17.11 -5.59
N TRP A 410 -9.75 -15.88 -5.76
CA TRP A 410 -9.31 -14.71 -5.02
C TRP A 410 -10.54 -13.96 -4.54
N ALA A 411 -10.57 -13.62 -3.25
CA ALA A 411 -11.54 -12.70 -2.69
C ALA A 411 -10.79 -11.56 -1.99
N SER A 412 -11.27 -10.32 -2.12
CA SER A 412 -10.75 -9.17 -1.38
C SER A 412 -11.89 -8.33 -0.81
N GLY A 413 -11.65 -7.67 0.33
CA GLY A 413 -12.68 -6.92 1.06
C GLY A 413 -12.51 -7.05 2.57
N LYS A 414 -13.59 -6.85 3.33
CA LYS A 414 -13.61 -7.10 4.78
C LYS A 414 -14.02 -8.55 5.06
N LEU A 415 -13.08 -9.47 4.92
CA LEU A 415 -13.34 -10.90 5.03
C LEU A 415 -13.12 -11.40 6.46
N LYS A 416 -14.08 -12.16 6.99
CA LYS A 416 -13.98 -12.77 8.32
C LYS A 416 -13.13 -14.04 8.28
N ILE A 417 -12.30 -14.20 9.30
CA ILE A 417 -11.69 -15.49 9.61
C ILE A 417 -12.73 -16.32 10.36
N PRO A 418 -13.11 -17.52 9.88
CA PRO A 418 -14.10 -18.34 10.56
C PRO A 418 -13.71 -18.61 12.01
N ASN A 419 -14.69 -18.51 12.92
CA ASN A 419 -14.53 -18.68 14.36
C ASN A 419 -13.61 -17.65 15.05
N GLN A 420 -13.29 -16.53 14.40
CA GLN A 420 -12.59 -15.41 15.02
C GLN A 420 -13.34 -14.10 14.77
N GLN A 421 -13.36 -13.23 15.78
CA GLN A 421 -13.97 -11.91 15.64
C GLN A 421 -13.01 -10.91 15.00
N TYR A 422 -11.72 -11.02 15.33
CA TYR A 422 -10.61 -10.21 14.83
C TYR A 422 -9.31 -11.03 14.82
N PRO A 423 -8.35 -10.74 13.91
CA PRO A 423 -8.41 -9.75 12.83
C PRO A 423 -9.30 -10.21 11.64
N PHE A 424 -9.55 -9.31 10.69
CA PHE A 424 -10.14 -9.64 9.39
C PHE A 424 -9.03 -9.86 8.35
N TRP A 425 -9.32 -10.62 7.29
CA TRP A 425 -8.49 -10.64 6.09
C TRP A 425 -8.88 -9.50 5.16
N SER A 426 -7.88 -8.83 4.56
CA SER A 426 -8.09 -7.92 3.42
C SER A 426 -8.26 -8.67 2.11
N TYR A 427 -7.73 -9.90 2.03
CA TYR A 427 -7.95 -10.83 0.93
C TYR A 427 -7.73 -12.28 1.38
N HIS A 428 -8.30 -13.22 0.62
CA HIS A 428 -8.06 -14.66 0.78
C HIS A 428 -7.97 -15.35 -0.58
N THR A 429 -7.23 -16.45 -0.65
CA THR A 429 -7.11 -17.24 -1.87
C THR A 429 -7.05 -18.74 -1.57
N ALA A 430 -7.64 -19.51 -2.48
CA ALA A 430 -7.61 -20.96 -2.46
C ALA A 430 -7.65 -21.51 -3.89
N PRO A 431 -7.17 -22.75 -4.11
CA PRO A 431 -7.33 -23.44 -5.38
C PRO A 431 -8.80 -23.60 -5.77
N VAL A 432 -9.08 -23.50 -7.07
CA VAL A 432 -10.37 -23.86 -7.68
C VAL A 432 -10.18 -24.95 -8.72
N VAL A 433 -11.04 -25.95 -8.66
CA VAL A 433 -11.12 -27.05 -9.63
C VAL A 433 -12.51 -27.06 -10.29
N TYR A 434 -12.57 -27.61 -11.50
CA TYR A 434 -13.77 -27.68 -12.32
C TYR A 434 -14.35 -29.09 -12.23
N VAL A 435 -15.56 -29.22 -11.69
CA VAL A 435 -16.15 -30.50 -11.31
C VAL A 435 -17.42 -30.75 -12.12
N ASP A 436 -17.54 -31.94 -12.72
CA ASP A 436 -18.80 -32.38 -13.31
C ASP A 436 -19.86 -32.53 -12.22
N ASN A 437 -20.96 -31.79 -12.36
CA ASN A 437 -22.06 -31.80 -11.40
C ASN A 437 -23.04 -32.98 -11.59
N GLY A 438 -22.75 -33.90 -12.52
CA GLY A 438 -23.56 -35.07 -12.81
C GLY A 438 -24.87 -34.77 -13.54
N ARG A 439 -25.10 -33.51 -13.94
CA ARG A 439 -26.26 -33.03 -14.70
C ARG A 439 -25.85 -32.42 -16.04
N GLY A 440 -24.67 -32.79 -16.55
CA GLY A 440 -24.09 -32.23 -17.77
C GLY A 440 -23.56 -30.80 -17.63
N GLY A 441 -23.41 -30.30 -16.41
CA GLY A 441 -22.83 -28.98 -16.12
C GLY A 441 -21.51 -29.06 -15.35
N VAL A 442 -20.75 -27.97 -15.38
CA VAL A 442 -19.47 -27.85 -14.68
C VAL A 442 -19.62 -26.87 -13.52
N SER A 443 -19.36 -27.33 -12.29
CA SER A 443 -19.33 -26.51 -11.08
C SER A 443 -17.88 -26.12 -10.74
N LYS A 444 -17.69 -24.88 -10.29
CA LYS A 444 -16.41 -24.39 -9.75
C LYS A 444 -16.36 -24.71 -8.27
N MET A 445 -15.47 -25.62 -7.85
CA MET A 445 -15.31 -26.00 -6.45
C MET A 445 -13.99 -25.51 -5.88
N ILE A 446 -14.06 -24.86 -4.73
CA ILE A 446 -12.92 -24.38 -3.95
C ILE A 446 -12.45 -25.51 -3.02
N ILE A 447 -11.13 -25.76 -3.01
CA ILE A 447 -10.49 -26.67 -2.06
C ILE A 447 -9.69 -25.85 -1.06
N ASP A 448 -10.26 -25.63 0.11
CA ASP A 448 -9.65 -24.82 1.17
C ASP A 448 -9.75 -25.50 2.55
N PRO A 449 -8.78 -26.36 2.90
CA PRO A 449 -8.77 -27.02 4.21
C PRO A 449 -8.63 -26.07 5.41
N SER A 450 -8.30 -24.79 5.19
CA SER A 450 -8.15 -23.82 6.29
C SER A 450 -9.50 -23.35 6.83
N ILE A 451 -10.57 -23.41 6.02
CA ILE A 451 -11.91 -22.94 6.41
C ILE A 451 -13.06 -23.87 6.03
N ALA A 452 -12.80 -24.93 5.28
CA ALA A 452 -13.80 -25.90 4.85
C ALA A 452 -13.41 -27.33 5.26
N SER A 453 -14.39 -28.22 5.36
CA SER A 453 -14.19 -29.65 5.69
C SER A 453 -14.26 -30.57 4.48
N LYS A 454 -14.59 -30.04 3.30
CA LYS A 454 -14.72 -30.71 2.00
C LYS A 454 -14.57 -29.66 0.87
N PRO A 455 -14.47 -30.07 -0.42
CA PRO A 455 -14.66 -29.12 -1.52
C PRO A 455 -16.04 -28.45 -1.41
N ILE A 456 -16.08 -27.14 -1.60
CA ILE A 456 -17.30 -26.33 -1.50
C ILE A 456 -17.45 -25.42 -2.73
N GLU A 457 -18.66 -24.98 -3.03
CA GLU A 457 -18.88 -24.03 -4.13
C GLU A 457 -18.37 -22.62 -3.77
N VAL A 458 -18.16 -21.79 -4.80
CA VAL A 458 -17.69 -20.40 -4.64
C VAL A 458 -18.54 -19.60 -3.66
N ASN A 459 -19.88 -19.67 -3.78
CA ASN A 459 -20.77 -18.90 -2.92
C ASN A 459 -20.74 -19.38 -1.47
N GLU A 460 -20.56 -20.69 -1.25
CA GLU A 460 -20.37 -21.25 0.09
C GLU A 460 -19.05 -20.77 0.69
N TRP A 461 -17.97 -20.75 -0.10
CA TRP A 461 -16.65 -20.24 0.32
C TRP A 461 -16.66 -18.74 0.65
N LEU A 462 -17.35 -17.91 -0.13
CA LEU A 462 -17.53 -16.49 0.18
C LEU A 462 -18.34 -16.31 1.49
N LYS A 463 -19.40 -17.11 1.65
CA LYS A 463 -20.25 -17.07 2.85
C LYS A 463 -19.51 -17.46 4.12
N THR A 464 -18.60 -18.44 4.09
CA THR A 464 -17.79 -18.79 5.28
C THR A 464 -16.91 -17.63 5.75
N MET A 465 -16.50 -16.75 4.82
CA MET A 465 -15.77 -15.51 5.11
C MET A 465 -16.68 -14.32 5.42
N GLY A 466 -17.98 -14.53 5.58
CA GLY A 466 -18.94 -13.47 5.89
C GLY A 466 -19.22 -12.50 4.74
N ALA A 467 -18.84 -12.84 3.51
CA ALA A 467 -19.23 -12.08 2.32
C ALA A 467 -20.64 -12.46 1.86
N ASP A 468 -21.44 -11.45 1.51
CA ASP A 468 -22.74 -11.63 0.89
C ASP A 468 -22.54 -11.82 -0.61
N ALA A 469 -22.64 -13.07 -1.09
CA ALA A 469 -22.40 -13.42 -2.48
C ALA A 469 -23.26 -12.63 -3.48
N SER A 470 -24.41 -12.08 -3.07
CA SER A 470 -25.25 -11.23 -3.94
C SER A 470 -24.71 -9.81 -4.14
N LYS A 471 -23.72 -9.41 -3.33
CA LYS A 471 -23.09 -8.08 -3.32
C LYS A 471 -21.60 -8.13 -3.65
N VAL A 472 -21.12 -9.29 -4.12
CA VAL A 472 -19.72 -9.48 -4.50
C VAL A 472 -19.56 -9.05 -5.96
N ASP A 473 -18.59 -8.17 -6.20
CA ASP A 473 -18.21 -7.74 -7.54
C ASP A 473 -17.35 -8.83 -8.20
N HIS A 474 -17.80 -9.37 -9.34
CA HIS A 474 -17.11 -10.44 -10.06
C HIS A 474 -16.07 -9.87 -11.03
N VAL A 475 -14.87 -9.67 -10.50
CA VAL A 475 -13.78 -8.95 -11.17
C VAL A 475 -12.73 -9.87 -11.78
N GLY A 476 -11.93 -9.34 -12.69
CA GLY A 476 -10.72 -9.99 -13.18
C GLY A 476 -9.55 -9.88 -12.20
N PHE A 477 -8.46 -10.57 -12.52
CA PHE A 477 -7.24 -10.55 -11.70
C PHE A 477 -6.35 -9.32 -11.99
N PRO A 478 -5.66 -8.77 -10.97
CA PRO A 478 -5.84 -9.07 -9.54
C PRO A 478 -7.11 -8.41 -8.99
N PRO A 479 -7.89 -9.03 -8.10
CA PRO A 479 -8.90 -8.31 -7.35
C PRO A 479 -8.25 -7.24 -6.47
N SER A 480 -8.84 -6.06 -6.38
CA SER A 480 -8.20 -4.97 -5.64
C SER A 480 -8.21 -5.20 -4.13
N LEU A 481 -7.05 -5.02 -3.51
CA LEU A 481 -6.91 -5.01 -2.05
C LEU A 481 -7.56 -3.78 -1.39
N ASP A 482 -7.86 -2.74 -2.17
CA ASP A 482 -8.54 -1.56 -1.66
C ASP A 482 -10.06 -1.69 -1.58
N ALA A 483 -10.64 -2.83 -1.99
CA ALA A 483 -12.07 -3.11 -1.90
C ALA A 483 -12.63 -2.80 -0.50
N ILE A 484 -11.89 -3.14 0.56
CA ILE A 484 -12.27 -2.84 1.95
C ILE A 484 -12.43 -1.33 2.21
N SER A 485 -11.58 -0.49 1.61
CA SER A 485 -11.58 0.97 1.81
C SER A 485 -12.80 1.66 1.19
N VAL A 486 -13.40 1.03 0.19
CA VAL A 486 -14.61 1.52 -0.49
C VAL A 486 -15.86 0.70 -0.11
N GLY A 487 -15.77 -0.15 0.92
CA GLY A 487 -16.89 -0.96 1.39
C GLY A 487 -17.35 -2.05 0.40
N ARG A 488 -16.48 -2.48 -0.52
CA ARG A 488 -16.75 -3.52 -1.52
C ARG A 488 -16.15 -4.87 -1.13
N THR A 489 -16.67 -5.92 -1.74
CA THR A 489 -16.05 -7.24 -1.75
C THR A 489 -15.88 -7.66 -3.19
N ALA A 490 -14.67 -7.99 -3.61
CA ALA A 490 -14.37 -8.40 -4.98
C ALA A 490 -14.02 -9.89 -5.01
N PHE A 491 -14.41 -10.57 -6.07
CA PHE A 491 -14.06 -11.96 -6.32
C PHE A 491 -13.60 -12.15 -7.76
N GLY A 492 -12.48 -12.86 -7.94
CA GLY A 492 -11.98 -13.24 -9.25
C GLY A 492 -11.35 -14.62 -9.23
N ILE A 493 -11.28 -15.24 -10.40
CA ILE A 493 -10.49 -16.46 -10.61
C ILE A 493 -9.34 -16.09 -11.54
N ALA A 494 -8.16 -16.61 -11.24
CA ALA A 494 -6.96 -16.38 -12.03
C ALA A 494 -6.23 -17.70 -12.30
N SER A 495 -5.42 -17.72 -13.35
CA SER A 495 -4.56 -18.85 -13.65
C SER A 495 -3.65 -19.20 -12.48
N ARG A 496 -3.05 -20.39 -12.55
CA ARG A 496 -2.08 -20.88 -11.57
C ARG A 496 -0.86 -19.97 -11.38
N ASP A 497 -0.59 -19.08 -12.33
CA ASP A 497 0.57 -18.19 -12.33
C ASP A 497 0.37 -16.97 -11.45
N SER A 498 -0.87 -16.68 -11.05
CA SER A 498 -1.14 -15.72 -9.98
C SER A 498 -0.52 -16.20 -8.66
N TYR A 499 0.48 -15.49 -8.12
CA TYR A 499 1.08 -15.84 -6.82
C TYR A 499 0.56 -14.98 -5.68
N HIS A 500 0.59 -13.67 -5.84
CA HIS A 500 0.15 -12.70 -4.84
C HIS A 500 -0.40 -11.45 -5.57
N PRO A 501 -1.49 -10.82 -5.10
CA PRO A 501 -2.15 -9.73 -5.81
C PRO A 501 -1.26 -8.51 -6.02
N GLN A 502 -0.26 -8.29 -5.15
CA GLN A 502 0.70 -7.19 -5.27
C GLN A 502 1.97 -7.54 -6.06
N THR A 503 2.22 -8.82 -6.37
CA THR A 503 3.43 -9.24 -7.10
C THR A 503 3.11 -9.76 -8.50
N ALA A 504 1.93 -9.42 -9.04
CA ALA A 504 1.43 -9.85 -10.35
C ALA A 504 2.32 -9.42 -11.55
N SER A 505 3.44 -8.77 -11.30
CA SER A 505 4.34 -8.22 -12.31
C SER A 505 5.74 -8.81 -12.32
N ASN A 506 6.11 -9.48 -11.23
CA ASN A 506 7.40 -10.14 -11.11
C ASN A 506 7.15 -11.63 -11.31
N MET A 507 7.32 -12.09 -12.54
CA MET A 507 7.19 -13.50 -12.90
C MET A 507 8.20 -14.34 -12.12
N MET A 508 7.79 -14.81 -10.94
CA MET A 508 8.50 -15.85 -10.24
C MET A 508 8.27 -17.15 -11.00
N SER A 509 9.33 -17.91 -11.28
CA SER A 509 9.16 -19.27 -11.79
C SER A 509 8.34 -20.12 -10.81
N ARG A 510 7.70 -21.18 -11.30
CA ARG A 510 6.96 -22.13 -10.46
C ARG A 510 7.80 -22.63 -9.28
N GLU A 511 9.07 -22.95 -9.52
CA GLU A 511 10.01 -23.40 -8.50
C GLU A 511 10.28 -22.31 -7.46
N ALA A 512 10.56 -21.07 -7.90
CA ALA A 512 10.80 -19.95 -7.00
C ALA A 512 9.59 -19.68 -6.09
N ARG A 513 8.36 -19.75 -6.64
CA ARG A 513 7.12 -19.62 -5.85
C ARG A 513 6.99 -20.72 -4.80
N ALA A 514 7.27 -21.96 -5.18
CA ALA A 514 7.21 -23.10 -4.26
C ALA A 514 8.24 -22.97 -3.11
N ILE A 515 9.46 -22.53 -3.41
CA ILE A 515 10.51 -22.28 -2.41
C ILE A 515 10.08 -21.16 -1.45
N ALA A 516 9.59 -20.04 -2.00
CA ALA A 516 9.11 -18.91 -1.20
C ALA A 516 7.94 -19.33 -0.29
N ALA A 517 6.97 -20.09 -0.82
CA ALA A 517 5.83 -20.60 -0.08
C ALA A 517 6.26 -21.51 1.09
N LYS A 518 7.14 -22.50 0.84
CA LYS A 518 7.65 -23.40 1.88
C LYS A 518 8.41 -22.64 2.98
N THR A 519 9.24 -21.68 2.58
CA THR A 519 10.04 -20.86 3.52
C THR A 519 9.15 -20.03 4.44
N LEU A 520 8.12 -19.39 3.87
CA LEU A 520 7.15 -18.62 4.63
C LEU A 520 6.37 -19.49 5.62
N LEU A 521 5.81 -20.61 5.15
CA LEU A 521 4.98 -21.48 5.99
C LEU A 521 5.78 -22.14 7.11
N ALA A 522 7.04 -22.53 6.86
CA ALA A 522 7.94 -23.02 7.91
C ALA A 522 8.23 -21.95 8.99
N THR A 523 8.16 -20.67 8.64
CA THR A 523 8.26 -19.56 9.62
C THR A 523 6.98 -19.44 10.44
N TYR A 524 5.81 -19.63 9.83
CA TYR A 524 4.51 -19.56 10.51
C TYR A 524 4.25 -20.75 11.41
N GLU A 525 4.68 -21.96 11.05
CA GLU A 525 4.58 -23.14 11.93
C GLU A 525 5.28 -22.91 13.28
N LYS A 526 6.45 -22.27 13.25
CA LYS A 526 7.22 -21.92 14.46
C LYS A 526 6.55 -20.87 15.34
N ARG A 527 5.58 -20.12 14.84
CA ARG A 527 4.81 -19.13 15.62
C ARG A 527 3.58 -19.74 16.30
N THR A 528 3.21 -20.96 15.92
CA THR A 528 2.04 -21.68 16.46
C THR A 528 2.40 -22.79 17.46
N LEU A 529 3.70 -23.02 17.65
CA LEU A 529 4.29 -23.82 18.73
C LEU A 529 4.64 -22.89 19.88
#